data_AF-A0A173MD58-F1
#
_entry.id   AF-A0A173MD58-F1
#
_cell.length_a   1.000
_cell.length_b   1.000
_cell.length_c   1.000
_cell.angle_alpha   90.00
_cell.angle_beta   90.00
_cell.angle_gamma   90.00
#
_symmetry.space_group_name_H-M   'P 1'
#
loop_
_entity.id
_entity.type
_entity.pdbx_description
1 polymer ?
#
loop_
_entity_poly.entity_id
_entity_poly.type
_entity_poly.pdbx_seq_one_letter_code
_entity_poly.pdbx_strand_id
1 'polypeptide(L)'
;MTVADTYALLSSRSFYEKNGTKKFRFDARGLIIDRCASVPFFIYEESGSCYISISPGVFLESDLRIDCAHADGCTFHFYGKETGLEALVLE
;
A
#
# COMPACT_ATOMS: atom_id res chain seq x y z
N MET A 1 3.36 -11.92 7.93
CA MET A 1 2.94 -11.95 6.52
C MET A 1 4.19 -11.78 5.68
N THR A 2 4.41 -12.60 4.66
CA THR A 2 5.60 -12.43 3.81
C THR A 2 5.37 -11.34 2.75
N VAL A 3 6.45 -10.83 2.15
CA VAL A 3 6.36 -9.90 1.01
C VAL A 3 5.48 -10.47 -0.11
N ALA A 4 5.62 -11.77 -0.40
CA ALA A 4 4.84 -12.44 -1.44
C ALA A 4 3.34 -12.49 -1.11
N ASP A 5 2.98 -12.78 0.14
CA ASP A 5 1.58 -12.76 0.59
C ASP A 5 0.99 -11.34 0.46
N THR A 6 1.75 -10.32 0.84
CA THR A 6 1.36 -8.91 0.72
C THR A 6 1.09 -8.54 -0.74
N TYR A 7 1.98 -8.92 -1.66
CA TYR A 7 1.76 -8.72 -3.10
C TYR A 7 0.49 -9.44 -3.58
N ALA A 8 0.29 -10.70 -3.19
CA ALA A 8 -0.86 -11.47 -3.60
C ALA A 8 -2.18 -10.83 -3.12
N LEU A 9 -2.23 -10.35 -1.88
CA LEU A 9 -3.41 -9.70 -1.32
C LEU A 9 -3.68 -8.33 -1.97
N LEU A 10 -2.67 -7.47 -2.10
CA LEU A 10 -2.81 -6.16 -2.74
C LEU A 10 -3.21 -6.27 -4.22
N SER A 11 -2.73 -7.31 -4.92
CA SER A 11 -3.10 -7.55 -6.32
C SER A 11 -4.38 -8.38 -6.51
N SER A 12 -4.97 -8.91 -5.43
CA SER A 12 -6.18 -9.74 -5.51
C SER A 12 -7.45 -8.95 -5.89
N ARG A 13 -7.48 -7.65 -5.55
CA ARG A 13 -8.67 -6.81 -5.68
C ARG A 13 -8.30 -5.35 -5.89
N SER A 14 -9.31 -4.51 -6.10
CA SER A 14 -9.15 -3.07 -5.98
C SER A 14 -9.64 -2.62 -4.62
N PHE A 15 -9.04 -1.56 -4.10
CA PHE A 15 -9.38 -0.98 -2.81
C PHE A 15 -9.87 0.45 -2.98
N TYR A 16 -10.60 0.94 -2.00
CA TYR A 16 -11.05 2.31 -1.89
C TYR A 16 -10.45 2.95 -0.65
N GLU A 17 -10.12 4.24 -0.75
CA GLU A 17 -9.71 5.02 0.41
C GLU A 17 -10.89 5.14 1.39
N LYS A 18 -10.72 4.70 2.64
CA LYS A 18 -11.79 4.61 3.66
C LYS A 18 -12.64 5.88 3.84
N ASN A 19 -12.00 7.05 3.69
CA ASN A 19 -12.65 8.36 3.82
C ASN A 19 -12.51 9.21 2.54
N GLY A 20 -12.25 8.57 1.41
CA GLY A 20 -11.97 9.24 0.16
C GLY A 20 -12.79 8.70 -1.00
N THR A 21 -12.54 9.25 -2.17
CA THR A 21 -13.17 8.80 -3.42
C THR A 21 -12.19 8.07 -4.33
N LYS A 22 -10.92 7.95 -3.91
CA LYS A 22 -9.86 7.38 -4.71
C LYS A 22 -9.91 5.87 -4.67
N LYS A 23 -9.79 5.25 -5.84
CA LYS A 23 -9.63 3.81 -6.02
C LYS A 23 -8.16 3.47 -6.23
N PHE A 24 -7.70 2.40 -5.59
CA PHE A 24 -6.34 1.89 -5.68
C PHE A 24 -6.34 0.48 -6.29
N ARG A 25 -5.39 0.22 -7.18
CA ARG A 25 -5.13 -1.11 -7.74
C ARG A 25 -3.63 -1.35 -7.83
N PHE A 26 -3.20 -2.52 -7.40
CA PHE A 26 -1.80 -2.93 -7.45
C PHE A 26 -1.66 -4.06 -8.47
N ASP A 27 -0.82 -3.86 -9.48
CA ASP A 27 -0.48 -4.92 -10.42
C ASP A 27 1.03 -4.92 -10.74
N ALA A 28 1.46 -5.84 -11.60
CA ALA A 28 2.87 -6.00 -11.97
C ALA A 28 3.49 -4.76 -12.64
N ARG A 29 2.68 -3.79 -13.11
CA ARG A 29 3.14 -2.55 -13.74
C ARG A 29 3.21 -1.39 -12.75
N GLY A 30 2.63 -1.53 -11.56
CA GLY A 30 2.68 -0.52 -10.51
C GLY A 30 1.36 -0.31 -9.78
N LEU A 31 1.33 0.76 -8.99
CA LEU A 31 0.18 1.24 -8.26
C LEU A 31 -0.59 2.20 -9.17
N ILE A 32 -1.85 1.89 -9.38
CA ILE A 32 -2.78 2.71 -10.16
C ILE A 32 -3.77 3.35 -9.19
N ILE A 33 -3.85 4.67 -9.24
CA ILE A 33 -4.83 5.47 -8.49
C ILE A 33 -5.85 6.00 -9.49
N ASP A 34 -7.11 5.59 -9.33
CA ASP A 34 -8.24 5.84 -10.24
C ASP A 34 -7.95 5.53 -11.72
N ARG A 35 -7.59 6.56 -12.50
CA ARG A 35 -7.25 6.51 -13.93
C ARG A 35 -5.93 7.22 -14.25
N CYS A 36 -5.15 7.54 -13.22
CA CYS A 36 -3.86 8.21 -13.37
C CYS A 36 -2.78 7.26 -13.90
N ALA A 37 -1.59 7.81 -14.12
CA ALA A 37 -0.43 7.04 -14.52
C ALA A 37 -0.09 5.95 -13.48
N SER A 38 0.44 4.82 -13.96
CA SER A 38 0.95 3.75 -13.10
C SER A 38 2.22 4.23 -12.40
N VAL A 39 2.22 4.20 -11.07
CA VAL A 39 3.37 4.57 -10.25
C VAL A 39 4.14 3.31 -9.86
N PRO A 40 5.43 3.19 -10.20
CA PRO A 40 6.24 2.07 -9.74
C PRO A 40 6.26 1.97 -8.22
N PHE A 41 6.13 0.75 -7.70
CA PHE A 41 6.28 0.46 -6.28
C PHE A 41 7.07 -0.83 -6.09
N PHE A 42 7.69 -0.99 -4.93
CA PHE A 42 8.22 -2.27 -4.49
C PHE A 42 7.90 -2.51 -3.02
N ILE A 43 7.72 -3.78 -2.65
CA ILE A 43 7.48 -4.19 -1.27
C ILE A 43 8.71 -4.92 -0.76
N TYR A 44 9.14 -4.59 0.45
CA TYR A 44 10.29 -5.20 1.10
C TYR A 44 9.99 -5.47 2.57
N GLU A 45 10.78 -6.35 3.17
CA GLU A 45 10.76 -6.60 4.61
C GLU A 45 11.96 -5.91 5.25
N GLU A 46 11.72 -5.23 6.37
CA GLU A 46 12.76 -4.66 7.21
C GLU A 46 12.37 -4.85 8.67
N SER A 47 13.27 -5.40 9.49
CA SER A 47 13.04 -5.61 10.93
C SER A 47 11.73 -6.35 11.27
N GLY A 48 11.33 -7.32 10.44
CA GLY A 48 10.10 -8.10 10.61
C GLY A 48 8.80 -7.37 10.24
N SER A 49 8.89 -6.15 9.68
CA SER A 49 7.76 -5.38 9.17
C SER A 49 7.82 -5.29 7.64
N CYS A 50 6.66 -5.31 6.98
CA CYS A 50 6.56 -5.09 5.54
C CYS A 50 6.41 -3.60 5.23
N TYR A 51 7.10 -3.14 4.19
CA TYR A 51 7.05 -1.75 3.72
C TYR A 51 6.75 -1.73 2.23
N ILE A 52 6.03 -0.71 1.79
CA ILE A 52 5.89 -0.34 0.39
C ILE A 52 6.67 0.95 0.15
N SER A 53 7.53 0.94 -0.86
CA SER A 53 8.18 2.14 -1.36
C SER A 53 7.50 2.58 -2.64
N ILE A 54 7.10 3.85 -2.71
CA ILE A 54 6.41 4.48 -3.84
C ILE A 54 7.17 5.76 -4.19
N SER A 55 7.30 6.09 -5.47
CA SER A 55 7.99 7.32 -5.87
C SER A 55 7.39 8.56 -5.18
N PRO A 56 8.25 9.47 -4.66
CA PRO A 56 7.80 10.66 -3.95
C PRO A 56 6.91 11.54 -4.84
N GLY A 57 5.84 12.08 -4.25
CA GLY A 57 4.82 12.90 -4.95
C GLY A 57 3.39 12.38 -4.81
N VAL A 58 3.22 11.10 -4.46
CA VAL A 58 1.90 10.54 -4.13
C VAL A 58 1.57 10.67 -2.64
N PHE A 59 2.57 10.47 -1.78
CA PHE A 59 2.48 10.56 -0.33
C PHE A 59 3.57 11.49 0.22
N LEU A 60 3.41 11.87 1.49
CA LEU A 60 4.39 12.68 2.22
C LEU A 60 5.74 11.97 2.35
N GLU A 61 5.70 10.64 2.52
CA GLU A 61 6.86 9.77 2.65
C GLU A 61 6.91 8.77 1.49
N SER A 62 8.11 8.38 1.09
CA SER A 62 8.30 7.38 0.01
C SER A 62 8.08 5.96 0.53
N ASP A 63 8.45 5.70 1.78
CA ASP A 63 8.34 4.41 2.43
C ASP A 63 7.20 4.40 3.44
N LEU A 64 6.27 3.48 3.26
CA LEU A 64 5.13 3.28 4.16
C LEU A 64 5.13 1.86 4.71
N ARG A 65 5.08 1.71 6.03
CA ARG A 65 4.82 0.42 6.69
C ARG A 65 3.42 -0.05 6.36
N ILE A 66 3.28 -1.32 6.02
CA ILE A 66 2.01 -1.96 5.68
C ILE A 66 1.57 -2.81 6.87
N ASP A 67 0.41 -2.48 7.44
CA ASP A 67 -0.28 -3.32 8.41
C ASP A 67 -1.62 -3.77 7.83
N CYS A 68 -1.94 -5.06 7.95
CA CYS A 68 -3.24 -5.60 7.57
C CYS A 68 -3.95 -6.13 8.82
N ALA A 69 -5.15 -5.63 9.10
CA ALA A 69 -5.87 -5.96 10.34
C ALA A 69 -6.40 -7.42 10.35
N HIS A 70 -6.62 -8.02 9.17
CA HIS A 70 -7.17 -9.35 9.03
C HIS A 70 -6.41 -10.20 8.02
N ALA A 71 -6.38 -11.52 8.25
CA ALA A 71 -5.73 -12.51 7.39
C ALA A 71 -6.37 -12.62 5.99
N ASP A 72 -7.56 -12.05 5.80
CA ASP A 72 -8.25 -11.98 4.51
C ASP A 72 -7.82 -10.76 3.65
N GLY A 73 -6.98 -9.87 4.19
CA GLY A 73 -6.52 -8.66 3.52
C GLY A 73 -7.64 -7.66 3.22
N CYS A 74 -8.70 -7.61 4.03
CA CYS A 74 -9.83 -6.69 3.80
C CYS A 74 -9.50 -5.23 4.11
N THR A 75 -8.55 -4.94 5.00
CA THR A 75 -8.16 -3.57 5.31
C THR A 75 -6.65 -3.47 5.42
N PHE A 76 -6.07 -2.54 4.65
CA PHE A 76 -4.66 -2.20 4.71
C PHE A 76 -4.50 -0.80 5.29
N HIS A 77 -3.65 -0.70 6.30
CA HIS A 77 -3.19 0.55 6.88
C HIS A 77 -1.75 0.79 6.43
N PHE A 78 -1.47 2.02 6.02
CA PHE A 78 -0.15 2.45 5.61
C PHE A 78 0.32 3.56 6.53
N TYR A 79 1.47 3.37 7.15
CA TYR A 79 2.07 4.31 8.10
C TYR A 79 3.39 4.83 7.58
N GLY A 80 3.67 6.12 7.74
CA GLY A 80 4.96 6.71 7.44
C GLY A 80 6.11 5.98 8.14
N LYS A 81 7.17 5.60 7.40
CA LYS A 81 8.34 4.93 8.00
C LYS A 81 9.06 5.81 9.02
N GLU A 82 9.21 7.10 8.72
CA GLU A 82 9.91 8.06 9.57
C GLU A 82 8.99 8.67 10.62
N THR A 83 7.76 9.04 10.24
CA THR A 83 6.84 9.74 11.14
C THR A 83 5.99 8.81 12.01
N GLY A 84 5.76 7.57 11.54
CA GLY A 84 4.83 6.63 12.15
C GLY A 84 3.35 7.02 12.01
N LEU A 85 3.03 8.10 11.30
CA LEU A 85 1.67 8.59 11.14
C LEU A 85 0.91 7.78 10.09
N GLU A 86 -0.39 7.56 10.30
CA GLU A 86 -1.25 6.89 9.33
C GLU A 86 -1.41 7.77 8.09
N ALA A 87 -0.88 7.29 6.97
CA ALA A 87 -0.89 7.99 5.69
C ALA A 87 -2.08 7.60 4.82
N LEU A 88 -2.53 6.34 4.90
CA LEU A 88 -3.61 5.80 4.06
C LEU A 88 -4.28 4.60 4.71
N VAL A 89 -5.59 4.49 4.53
CA VAL A 89 -6.37 3.29 4.86
C VAL A 89 -7.16 2.86 3.62
N LEU A 90 -6.97 1.60 3.22
CA LEU A 90 -7.57 0.98 2.05
C LEU A 90 -8.51 -0.17 2.45
N GLU A 91 -9.74 -0.15 1.96
CA GLU A 91 -10.81 -1.13 2.19
C GLU A 91 -11.45 -1.64 0.89
#